data_AF-A0A9E3C4D1-F1
#
_entry.id   AF-A0A9E3C4D1-F1
#
_cell.length_a   1.000
_cell.length_b   1.000
_cell.length_c   1.000
_cell.angle_alpha   90.00
_cell.angle_beta   90.00
_cell.angle_gamma   90.00
#
_symmetry.space_group_name_H-M   'P 1'
#
loop_
_entity.id
_entity.type
_entity.pdbx_description
1 polymer ?
#
loop_
_entity_poly.entity_id
_entity_poly.type
_entity_poly.pdbx_seq_one_letter_code
_entity_poly.pdbx_strand_id
1 'polypeptide(L)'
;MGLWLVCASAAQAGIQAASDPIFNSRAQTLLESVQGGGTDLPLSLQTSRDVYLFITAGAAYTEVRALALPLVPPQRLAQALAASTAGTALAGRTVTWSADDYSAALVQEGHGQLLARSAANTVPVGALVTGLRRAGFAPHTLLRVPLYASGVSLPPPRHRARAFNWYDQRQVAGMGSVHVRASLSGTDIGLLLFFLIFVAAVGMIGLLAVVRVARDERLPAETRRQRLKALPMNAILGVFLLYTPLMMAYLRTQHPLAVSDLWFSSSTPATLVPFLAPFPAILLFLMPIATRRLETRHLGPAPVAAPISMSPEETAIRQRMARWSALPHLAAVVGVAVGLFLLPRKSPLYPVLHPLAQILPVVGAAVIARLFRRPLAAFTCITPDDDLTWRARQLGMQMGARPQEVRVEDSSKAAHYATITNEGGGRILVSRKLLEAMSRDELEFLLAHQVALMQVKVPLTPLMLLPVLPAVLPIAFAAWILTGHRATTLFSLMPYLIPLMLLPLLATLFLSRRGATLEARRALAADRAALAVTRNVAAAQSALMKLASSAPASPGEVAGMGALPPSLAARLKALAEMPPSAAGLGRRGNR
;
A
#
# COMPACT_ATOMS: atom_id res chain seq x y z
N MET A 1 -42.69 24.40 47.23
CA MET A 1 -43.62 25.03 46.28
C MET A 1 -42.82 25.93 45.36
N GLY A 2 -42.68 25.51 44.10
CA GLY A 2 -41.96 26.23 43.06
C GLY A 2 -42.27 25.55 41.75
N LEU A 3 -43.54 25.63 41.34
CA LEU A 3 -44.01 25.22 40.02
C LEU A 3 -43.28 26.09 38.99
N TRP A 4 -42.15 25.60 38.49
CA TRP A 4 -41.68 25.98 37.16
C TRP A 4 -42.54 25.21 36.18
N LEU A 5 -43.62 25.86 35.74
CA LEU A 5 -44.30 25.51 34.50
C LEU A 5 -43.25 25.58 33.38
N VAL A 6 -42.71 24.42 33.03
CA VAL A 6 -42.09 24.19 31.72
C VAL A 6 -43.24 24.27 30.73
N CYS A 7 -43.54 25.49 30.27
CA CYS A 7 -44.14 25.66 28.96
C CYS A 7 -43.15 25.04 27.98
N ALA A 8 -43.40 23.79 27.61
CA ALA A 8 -42.77 23.14 26.48
C ALA A 8 -43.14 23.97 25.24
N SER A 9 -42.38 25.03 24.99
CA SER A 9 -42.31 25.59 23.65
C SER A 9 -41.86 24.42 22.79
N ALA A 10 -42.80 23.90 21.99
CA ALA A 10 -42.48 22.92 20.98
C ALA A 10 -41.41 23.59 20.12
N ALA A 11 -40.15 23.23 20.33
CA ALA A 11 -39.04 23.74 19.54
C ALA A 11 -39.38 23.37 18.11
N GLN A 12 -39.86 24.37 17.34
CA GLN A 12 -40.21 24.17 15.95
C GLN A 12 -38.95 23.64 15.29
N ALA A 13 -39.04 22.45 14.71
CA ALA A 13 -37.96 21.87 13.94
C ALA A 13 -37.46 22.93 12.95
N GLY A 14 -36.17 23.27 13.02
CA GLY A 14 -35.59 24.25 12.11
C GLY A 14 -35.78 23.76 10.68
N ILE A 15 -36.38 24.55 9.81
CA ILE A 15 -36.48 24.24 8.38
C ILE A 15 -35.44 25.08 7.67
N GLN A 16 -34.52 24.44 6.95
CA GLN A 16 -33.38 25.11 6.33
C GLN A 16 -33.18 24.62 4.89
N ALA A 17 -32.70 25.49 4.01
CA ALA A 17 -32.22 25.04 2.70
C ALA A 17 -30.97 24.16 2.90
N ALA A 18 -30.87 23.05 2.18
CA ALA A 18 -29.70 22.20 2.21
C ALA A 18 -28.51 22.90 1.51
N SER A 19 -27.31 22.77 2.08
CA SER A 19 -26.07 23.23 1.44
C SER A 19 -25.68 22.39 0.23
N ASP A 20 -26.11 21.12 0.22
CA ASP A 20 -25.86 20.14 -0.84
C ASP A 20 -27.18 19.56 -1.35
N PRO A 21 -27.26 19.15 -2.63
CA PRO A 21 -28.46 18.54 -3.19
C PRO A 21 -28.85 17.28 -2.43
N ILE A 22 -30.09 17.25 -1.94
CA ILE A 22 -30.64 16.07 -1.27
C ILE A 22 -30.88 14.99 -2.32
N PHE A 23 -31.37 15.30 -3.52
CA PHE A 23 -31.41 14.31 -4.59
C PHE A 23 -30.02 14.11 -5.21
N ASN A 24 -29.17 13.40 -4.48
CA ASN A 24 -27.83 13.05 -4.93
C ASN A 24 -27.78 11.65 -5.51
N SER A 25 -26.61 11.25 -6.02
CA SER A 25 -26.38 9.91 -6.55
C SER A 25 -26.75 8.78 -5.57
N ARG A 26 -26.83 9.01 -4.24
CA ARG A 26 -27.35 8.02 -3.28
C ARG A 26 -28.87 7.88 -3.39
N ALA A 27 -29.62 8.97 -3.45
CA ALA A 27 -31.06 8.91 -3.71
C ALA A 27 -31.35 8.24 -5.06
N GLN A 28 -30.58 8.58 -6.11
CA GLN A 28 -30.71 7.97 -7.42
C GLN A 28 -30.45 6.45 -7.38
N THR A 29 -29.32 6.00 -6.81
CA THR A 29 -29.06 4.54 -6.69
C THR A 29 -30.13 3.83 -5.85
N LEU A 30 -30.70 4.50 -4.84
CA LEU A 30 -31.81 3.93 -4.08
C LEU A 30 -33.03 3.74 -4.99
N LEU A 31 -33.41 4.77 -5.75
CA LEU A 31 -34.52 4.72 -6.70
C LEU A 31 -34.32 3.64 -7.77
N GLU A 32 -33.14 3.59 -8.40
CA GLU A 32 -32.78 2.57 -9.40
C GLU A 32 -32.81 1.15 -8.81
N SER A 33 -32.27 0.96 -7.60
CA SER A 33 -32.27 -0.35 -6.93
C SER A 33 -33.68 -0.84 -6.61
N VAL A 34 -34.60 0.09 -6.39
CA VAL A 34 -36.00 -0.16 -6.09
C VAL A 34 -36.75 -0.54 -7.36
N GLN A 35 -36.49 0.17 -8.47
CA GLN A 35 -37.04 -0.12 -9.79
C GLN A 35 -36.58 -1.49 -10.33
N GLY A 36 -35.31 -1.87 -10.11
CA GLY A 36 -34.79 -3.19 -10.49
C GLY A 36 -35.14 -4.34 -9.53
N GLY A 37 -35.59 -4.02 -8.31
CA GLY A 37 -35.68 -4.96 -7.18
C GLY A 37 -37.02 -5.68 -7.00
N GLY A 38 -38.02 -5.44 -7.85
CA GLY A 38 -39.35 -6.06 -7.74
C GLY A 38 -40.20 -5.52 -6.58
N THR A 39 -40.01 -4.26 -6.21
CA THR A 39 -40.87 -3.58 -5.21
C THR A 39 -42.19 -3.14 -5.85
N ASP A 40 -43.28 -2.99 -5.08
CA ASP A 40 -44.58 -2.53 -5.63
C ASP A 40 -44.63 -1.00 -5.78
N LEU A 41 -43.46 -0.34 -5.81
CA LEU A 41 -43.41 1.11 -5.89
C LEU A 41 -43.67 1.56 -7.31
N PRO A 42 -44.43 2.67 -7.48
CA PRO A 42 -44.60 3.23 -8.80
C PRO A 42 -43.22 3.59 -9.37
N LEU A 43 -43.04 3.39 -10.68
CA LEU A 43 -41.79 3.72 -11.37
C LEU A 43 -41.55 5.24 -11.41
N SER A 44 -42.64 6.01 -11.40
CA SER A 44 -42.66 7.47 -11.43
C SER A 44 -43.82 7.99 -10.57
N LEU A 45 -43.59 9.11 -9.89
CA LEU A 45 -44.66 9.86 -9.21
C LEU A 45 -45.60 10.44 -10.28
N GLN A 46 -46.90 10.23 -10.16
CA GLN A 46 -47.87 10.64 -11.19
C GLN A 46 -48.51 11.98 -10.86
N THR A 47 -48.66 12.28 -9.57
CA THR A 47 -49.37 13.46 -9.09
C THR A 47 -48.49 14.29 -8.16
N SER A 48 -48.86 15.57 -7.97
CA SER A 48 -48.23 16.45 -6.98
C SER A 48 -48.49 16.03 -5.53
N ARG A 49 -49.36 15.04 -5.32
CA ARG A 49 -49.59 14.42 -4.01
C ARG A 49 -48.65 13.26 -3.77
N ASP A 50 -48.18 12.57 -4.80
CA ASP A 50 -47.33 11.38 -4.65
C ASP A 50 -45.95 11.78 -4.14
N VAL A 51 -45.47 11.06 -3.13
CA VAL A 51 -44.15 11.32 -2.51
C VAL A 51 -43.46 10.00 -2.25
N TYR A 52 -42.22 9.81 -2.70
CA TYR A 52 -41.41 8.71 -2.19
C TYR A 52 -40.91 9.01 -0.79
N LEU A 53 -41.15 8.13 0.16
CA LEU A 53 -40.66 8.24 1.53
C LEU A 53 -39.64 7.14 1.81
N PHE A 54 -38.35 7.47 1.65
CA PHE A 54 -37.25 6.55 1.93
C PHE A 54 -36.78 6.71 3.38
N ILE A 55 -36.89 5.64 4.15
CA ILE A 55 -36.45 5.58 5.54
C ILE A 55 -35.27 4.60 5.60
N THR A 56 -34.07 5.09 5.91
CA THR A 56 -32.91 4.24 6.21
C THR A 56 -32.68 4.23 7.71
N ALA A 57 -32.73 3.04 8.30
CA ALA A 57 -32.72 2.88 9.75
C ALA A 57 -31.59 1.95 10.20
N GLY A 58 -30.60 2.52 10.87
CA GLY A 58 -29.60 1.80 11.64
C GLY A 58 -30.00 1.67 13.12
N ALA A 59 -29.11 1.08 13.91
CA ALA A 59 -29.28 0.95 15.34
C ALA A 59 -28.94 2.24 16.12
N ALA A 60 -28.15 3.13 15.51
CA ALA A 60 -27.76 4.42 16.09
C ALA A 60 -28.01 5.60 15.12
N TYR A 61 -28.70 5.39 14.00
CA TYR A 61 -29.13 6.47 13.12
C TYR A 61 -30.49 6.20 12.46
N THR A 62 -31.20 7.28 12.16
CA THR A 62 -32.39 7.30 11.31
C THR A 62 -32.21 8.39 10.25
N GLU A 63 -32.41 8.04 9.00
CA GLU A 63 -32.41 8.98 7.87
C GLU A 63 -33.76 8.86 7.14
N VAL A 64 -34.56 9.93 7.15
CA VAL A 64 -35.85 9.99 6.46
C VAL A 64 -35.76 11.00 5.33
N ARG A 65 -36.02 10.54 4.11
CA ARG A 65 -35.96 11.34 2.89
C ARG A 65 -37.29 11.27 2.16
N ALA A 66 -37.90 12.43 1.96
CA ALA A 66 -39.11 12.58 1.16
C ALA A 66 -38.73 13.19 -0.19
N LEU A 67 -39.16 12.57 -1.29
CA LEU A 67 -38.98 13.09 -2.66
C LEU A 67 -40.35 13.26 -3.32
N ALA A 68 -40.61 14.45 -3.86
CA ALA A 68 -41.82 14.77 -4.61
C ALA A 68 -41.45 15.28 -6.00
N LEU A 69 -42.44 15.38 -6.89
CA LEU A 69 -42.25 16.03 -8.20
C LEU A 69 -41.73 17.48 -8.02
N PRO A 70 -40.89 18.00 -8.94
CA PRO A 70 -40.36 19.36 -8.89
C PRO A 70 -41.41 20.47 -8.75
N LEU A 71 -42.64 20.21 -9.20
CA LEU A 71 -43.78 21.12 -9.10
C LEU A 71 -44.26 21.36 -7.66
N VAL A 72 -43.90 20.47 -6.72
CA VAL A 72 -44.22 20.63 -5.30
C VAL A 72 -43.21 21.58 -4.67
N PRO A 73 -43.60 22.68 -4.00
CA PRO A 73 -42.63 23.54 -3.31
C PRO A 73 -41.85 22.74 -2.25
N PRO A 74 -40.50 22.70 -2.29
CA PRO A 74 -39.71 21.85 -1.40
C PRO A 74 -39.84 22.28 0.07
N GLN A 75 -40.07 23.56 0.34
CA GLN A 75 -40.37 24.06 1.69
C GLN A 75 -41.68 23.47 2.23
N ARG A 76 -42.70 23.32 1.38
CA ARG A 76 -43.98 22.70 1.76
C ARG A 76 -43.78 21.23 2.12
N LEU A 77 -42.97 20.51 1.34
CA LEU A 77 -42.62 19.12 1.64
C LEU A 77 -41.83 19.02 2.96
N ALA A 78 -40.89 19.94 3.18
CA ALA A 78 -40.11 20.01 4.42
C ALA A 78 -40.97 20.32 5.66
N GLN A 79 -41.91 21.25 5.55
CA GLN A 79 -42.89 21.56 6.60
C GLN A 79 -43.77 20.35 6.92
N ALA A 80 -44.25 19.65 5.88
CA ALA A 80 -45.04 18.43 6.07
C ALA A 80 -44.23 17.32 6.74
N LEU A 81 -42.96 17.15 6.34
CA LEU A 81 -42.06 16.19 6.97
C LEU A 81 -41.77 16.57 8.43
N ALA A 82 -41.48 17.85 8.72
CA ALA A 82 -41.28 18.35 10.08
C ALA A 82 -42.51 18.17 10.97
N ALA A 83 -43.71 18.43 10.45
CA ALA A 83 -44.95 18.16 11.19
C ALA A 83 -45.15 16.66 11.45
N SER A 84 -44.72 15.80 10.53
CA SER A 84 -44.82 14.35 10.67
C SER A 84 -43.86 13.75 11.71
N THR A 85 -42.80 14.47 12.09
CA THR A 85 -41.87 14.04 13.15
C THR A 85 -42.31 14.46 14.55
N ALA A 86 -43.35 15.28 14.67
CA ALA A 86 -43.87 15.73 15.96
C ALA A 86 -44.28 14.55 16.85
N GLY A 87 -43.83 14.56 18.11
CA GLY A 87 -44.10 13.47 19.07
C GLY A 87 -43.28 12.19 18.84
N THR A 88 -42.24 12.24 18.01
CA THR A 88 -41.31 11.12 17.76
C THR A 88 -39.89 11.48 18.20
N ALA A 89 -38.95 10.52 18.16
CA ALA A 89 -37.53 10.79 18.43
C ALA A 89 -36.93 11.85 17.47
N LEU A 90 -37.51 11.98 16.26
CA LEU A 90 -37.11 12.97 15.26
C LEU A 90 -37.65 14.38 15.55
N ALA A 91 -38.44 14.57 16.62
CA ALA A 91 -39.00 15.87 16.96
C ALA A 91 -37.88 16.88 17.28
N GLY A 92 -38.01 18.11 16.76
CA GLY A 92 -37.03 19.18 16.95
C GLY A 92 -35.74 19.04 16.11
N ARG A 93 -35.55 17.95 15.36
CA ARG A 93 -34.45 17.82 14.41
C ARG A 93 -34.66 18.74 13.21
N THR A 94 -33.58 19.37 12.73
CA THR A 94 -33.62 20.22 11.54
C THR A 94 -34.04 19.42 10.31
N VAL A 95 -35.03 19.93 9.58
CA VAL A 95 -35.43 19.40 8.27
C VAL A 95 -34.79 20.25 7.19
N THR A 96 -33.91 19.66 6.39
CA THR A 96 -33.31 20.34 5.25
C THR A 96 -34.09 20.05 3.97
N TRP A 97 -34.07 20.99 3.02
CA TRP A 97 -34.75 20.82 1.73
C TRP A 97 -33.90 21.29 0.55
N SER A 98 -34.08 20.68 -0.62
CA SER A 98 -33.46 21.12 -1.88
C SER A 98 -34.46 21.06 -3.03
N ALA A 99 -34.21 21.86 -4.06
CA ALA A 99 -35.01 22.00 -5.26
C ALA A 99 -34.13 21.63 -6.47
N ASP A 100 -34.02 20.33 -6.77
CA ASP A 100 -33.21 19.81 -7.87
C ASP A 100 -34.14 19.09 -8.87
N ASP A 101 -33.72 17.95 -9.43
CA ASP A 101 -34.57 17.06 -10.24
C ASP A 101 -35.83 16.57 -9.51
N TYR A 102 -35.83 16.69 -8.18
CA TYR A 102 -36.95 16.43 -7.29
C TYR A 102 -37.03 17.54 -6.24
N SER A 103 -38.24 17.79 -5.76
CA SER A 103 -38.44 18.52 -4.51
C SER A 103 -38.17 17.57 -3.36
N ALA A 104 -37.11 17.83 -2.62
CA ALA A 104 -36.60 16.88 -1.64
C ALA A 104 -36.58 17.49 -0.23
N ALA A 105 -36.95 16.68 0.76
CA ALA A 105 -36.80 17.02 2.17
C ALA A 105 -36.10 15.88 2.92
N LEU A 106 -35.24 16.23 3.87
CA LEU A 106 -34.41 15.29 4.61
C LEU A 106 -34.44 15.66 6.10
N VAL A 107 -34.70 14.66 6.94
CA VAL A 107 -34.46 14.73 8.38
C VAL A 107 -33.60 13.56 8.79
N GLN A 108 -32.59 13.82 9.62
CA GLN A 108 -31.66 12.82 10.10
C GLN A 108 -31.52 12.93 11.62
N GLU A 109 -31.35 11.78 12.24
CA GLU A 109 -31.01 11.66 13.65
C GLU A 109 -29.90 10.62 13.81
N GLY A 110 -28.98 10.91 14.72
CA GLY A 110 -27.87 10.03 15.07
C GLY A 110 -27.55 10.13 16.55
N HIS A 111 -27.30 8.98 17.16
CA HIS A 111 -26.95 8.82 18.58
C HIS A 111 -25.81 7.81 18.78
N GLY A 112 -24.95 7.71 17.77
CA GLY A 112 -23.74 6.92 17.79
C GLY A 112 -22.79 7.38 18.90
N GLN A 113 -22.18 6.39 19.55
CA GLN A 113 -21.28 6.57 20.67
C GLN A 113 -20.02 5.76 20.41
N LEU A 114 -18.86 6.42 20.46
CA LEU A 114 -17.58 5.76 20.27
C LEU A 114 -17.44 4.58 21.23
N LEU A 115 -16.99 3.44 20.71
CA LEU A 115 -16.82 2.18 21.46
C LEU A 115 -18.11 1.53 21.97
N ALA A 116 -19.30 2.03 21.60
CA ALA A 116 -20.55 1.35 21.91
C ALA A 116 -20.56 -0.06 21.31
N ARG A 117 -20.95 -1.05 22.11
CA ARG A 117 -21.06 -2.45 21.70
C ARG A 117 -22.44 -2.81 21.18
N SER A 118 -23.45 -2.05 21.55
CA SER A 118 -24.81 -2.25 21.09
C SER A 118 -25.54 -0.93 21.07
N ALA A 119 -26.47 -0.80 20.12
CA ALA A 119 -27.39 0.31 20.07
C ALA A 119 -28.79 -0.19 19.71
N ALA A 120 -29.79 0.61 20.06
CA ALA A 120 -31.17 0.39 19.68
C ALA A 120 -31.77 1.71 19.24
N ASN A 121 -32.67 1.62 18.28
CA ASN A 121 -33.36 2.75 17.69
C ASN A 121 -34.82 2.39 17.42
N THR A 122 -35.72 3.36 17.60
CA THR A 122 -37.15 3.18 17.35
C THR A 122 -37.57 4.13 16.24
N VAL A 123 -37.94 3.58 15.10
CA VAL A 123 -38.24 4.34 13.89
C VAL A 123 -39.76 4.51 13.76
N PRO A 124 -40.27 5.75 13.77
CA PRO A 124 -41.71 6.04 13.86
C PRO A 124 -42.40 6.00 12.49
N VAL A 125 -42.33 4.87 11.78
CA VAL A 125 -42.80 4.76 10.38
C VAL A 125 -44.27 5.14 10.23
N GLY A 126 -45.15 4.64 11.11
CA GLY A 126 -46.57 4.96 11.06
C GLY A 126 -46.88 6.44 11.29
N ALA A 127 -46.18 7.09 12.22
CA ALA A 127 -46.35 8.53 12.48
C ALA A 127 -45.93 9.38 11.28
N LEU A 128 -44.79 9.05 10.65
CA LEU A 128 -44.29 9.75 9.46
C LEU A 128 -45.28 9.66 8.29
N VAL A 129 -45.76 8.43 7.99
CA VAL A 129 -46.75 8.18 6.93
C VAL A 129 -48.06 8.93 7.21
N THR A 130 -48.57 8.85 8.43
CA THR A 130 -49.83 9.49 8.82
C THR A 130 -49.71 11.02 8.80
N GLY A 131 -48.56 11.57 9.22
CA GLY A 131 -48.31 13.01 9.19
C GLY A 131 -48.26 13.57 7.77
N LEU A 132 -47.56 12.89 6.85
CA LEU A 132 -47.53 13.28 5.44
C LEU A 132 -48.90 13.18 4.77
N ARG A 133 -49.69 12.14 5.09
CA ARG A 133 -51.09 12.03 4.65
C ARG A 133 -51.96 13.17 5.15
N ARG A 134 -51.82 13.55 6.41
CA ARG A 134 -52.52 14.72 6.99
C ARG A 134 -52.14 16.03 6.29
N ALA A 135 -50.91 16.14 5.79
CA ALA A 135 -50.46 17.27 4.99
C ALA A 135 -50.91 17.23 3.50
N GLY A 136 -51.70 16.21 3.12
CA GLY A 136 -52.27 16.07 1.77
C GLY A 136 -51.41 15.28 0.77
N PHE A 137 -50.36 14.61 1.22
CA PHE A 137 -49.50 13.78 0.38
C PHE A 137 -49.91 12.29 0.42
N ALA A 138 -49.60 11.57 -0.65
CA ALA A 138 -49.72 10.12 -0.79
C ALA A 138 -48.30 9.51 -0.74
N PRO A 139 -47.79 9.17 0.47
CA PRO A 139 -46.44 8.64 0.61
C PRO A 139 -46.36 7.21 0.07
N HIS A 140 -45.32 6.92 -0.70
CA HIS A 140 -44.87 5.62 -1.18
C HIS A 140 -43.64 5.22 -0.37
N THR A 141 -43.85 4.43 0.69
CA THR A 141 -42.86 4.26 1.76
C THR A 141 -41.94 3.07 1.53
N LEU A 142 -40.65 3.28 1.75
CA LEU A 142 -39.65 2.23 1.81
C LEU A 142 -38.88 2.32 3.10
N LEU A 143 -38.81 1.19 3.81
CA LEU A 143 -37.90 1.02 4.91
C LEU A 143 -36.70 0.18 4.47
N ARG A 144 -35.51 0.71 4.74
CA ARG A 144 -34.23 0.08 4.47
C ARG A 144 -33.50 -0.16 5.78
N VAL A 145 -33.29 -1.43 6.12
CA VAL A 145 -32.56 -1.84 7.33
C VAL A 145 -31.28 -2.55 6.94
N PRO A 146 -30.10 -2.15 7.46
CA PRO A 146 -28.85 -2.83 7.18
C PRO A 146 -28.87 -4.30 7.63
N LEU A 147 -28.17 -5.16 6.89
CA LEU A 147 -28.13 -6.61 7.19
C LEU A 147 -27.47 -6.96 8.54
N TYR A 148 -26.62 -6.07 9.08
CA TYR A 148 -26.01 -6.27 10.40
C TYR A 148 -26.97 -5.92 11.56
N ALA A 149 -28.11 -5.31 11.27
CA ALA A 149 -29.10 -4.91 12.25
C ALA A 149 -30.34 -5.80 12.17
N SER A 150 -30.90 -6.15 13.32
CA SER A 150 -32.15 -6.90 13.44
C SER A 150 -33.31 -5.95 13.74
N GLY A 151 -34.39 -6.05 12.96
CA GLY A 151 -35.66 -5.40 13.27
C GLY A 151 -36.56 -6.33 14.07
N VAL A 152 -36.94 -5.94 15.29
CA VAL A 152 -37.94 -6.69 16.05
C VAL A 152 -39.29 -6.43 15.38
N SER A 153 -39.96 -7.50 14.93
CA SER A 153 -41.29 -7.48 14.29
C SER A 153 -41.36 -7.06 12.81
N LEU A 154 -40.25 -7.09 12.06
CA LEU A 154 -40.31 -6.90 10.61
C LEU A 154 -40.75 -8.20 9.90
N PRO A 155 -41.61 -8.11 8.86
CA PRO A 155 -41.98 -9.26 8.05
C PRO A 155 -40.78 -9.67 7.17
N PRO A 156 -40.85 -10.78 6.43
CA PRO A 156 -39.80 -11.14 5.49
C PRO A 156 -39.52 -10.00 4.49
N PRO A 157 -38.25 -9.65 4.25
CA PRO A 157 -37.91 -8.56 3.33
C PRO A 157 -38.32 -8.93 1.90
N ARG A 158 -38.87 -7.94 1.18
CA ARG A 158 -39.23 -8.06 -0.24
C ARG A 158 -38.02 -8.27 -1.12
N HIS A 159 -36.94 -7.56 -0.82
CA HIS A 159 -35.69 -7.61 -1.56
C HIS A 159 -34.50 -7.62 -0.60
N ARG A 160 -33.56 -8.54 -0.83
CA ARG A 160 -32.29 -8.62 -0.11
C ARG A 160 -31.16 -8.13 -1.01
N ALA A 161 -30.72 -6.89 -0.77
CA ALA A 161 -29.50 -6.37 -1.37
C ALA A 161 -28.26 -6.84 -0.58
N ARG A 162 -27.07 -6.66 -1.15
CA ARG A 162 -25.79 -7.11 -0.55
C ARG A 162 -25.52 -6.59 0.88
N ALA A 163 -26.08 -5.44 1.24
CA ALA A 163 -25.83 -4.79 2.53
C ALA A 163 -27.12 -4.39 3.28
N PHE A 164 -28.30 -4.52 2.66
CA PHE A 164 -29.55 -4.01 3.22
C PHE A 164 -30.74 -4.91 2.88
N ASN A 165 -31.68 -4.99 3.81
CA ASN A 165 -33.02 -5.52 3.61
C ASN A 165 -33.98 -4.37 3.30
N TRP A 166 -34.86 -4.60 2.33
CA TRP A 166 -35.89 -3.64 1.93
C TRP A 166 -37.29 -4.15 2.28
N TYR A 167 -38.09 -3.24 2.83
CA TYR A 167 -39.47 -3.47 3.25
C TYR A 167 -40.38 -2.40 2.65
N ASP A 168 -41.50 -2.83 2.08
CA ASP A 168 -42.44 -1.99 1.34
C ASP A 168 -43.53 -1.41 2.26
N GLN A 169 -44.13 -0.30 1.85
CA GLN A 169 -45.24 0.39 2.49
C GLN A 169 -46.36 -0.54 2.95
N ARG A 170 -46.78 -1.52 2.14
CA ARG A 170 -47.86 -2.46 2.51
C ARG A 170 -47.54 -3.26 3.77
N GLN A 171 -46.25 -3.50 4.01
CA GLN A 171 -45.76 -4.24 5.16
C GLN A 171 -45.54 -3.33 6.38
N VAL A 172 -45.03 -2.11 6.17
CA VAL A 172 -44.53 -1.27 7.28
C VAL A 172 -45.51 -0.16 7.70
N ALA A 173 -46.47 0.24 6.85
CA ALA A 173 -47.39 1.33 7.17
C ALA A 173 -48.35 1.01 8.34
N GLY A 174 -48.63 -0.28 8.60
CA GLY A 174 -49.39 -0.73 9.78
C GLY A 174 -48.54 -0.88 11.04
N MET A 175 -47.21 -0.83 10.93
CA MET A 175 -46.28 -0.95 12.05
C MET A 175 -46.05 0.45 12.60
N GLY A 176 -46.75 0.83 13.66
CA GLY A 176 -46.67 2.17 14.25
C GLY A 176 -45.22 2.64 14.44
N SER A 177 -44.37 1.75 14.96
CA SER A 177 -42.92 1.93 15.04
C SER A 177 -42.15 0.63 14.73
N VAL A 178 -40.89 0.76 14.31
CA VAL A 178 -39.98 -0.35 14.06
C VAL A 178 -38.78 -0.23 14.98
N HIS A 179 -38.49 -1.28 15.76
CA HIS A 179 -37.32 -1.32 16.63
C HIS A 179 -36.14 -1.97 15.91
N VAL A 180 -35.10 -1.19 15.65
CA VAL A 180 -33.85 -1.65 15.04
C VAL A 180 -32.78 -1.78 16.11
N ARG A 181 -32.15 -2.94 16.20
CA ARG A 181 -31.06 -3.22 17.14
C ARG A 181 -29.86 -3.79 16.41
N ALA A 182 -28.67 -3.43 16.85
CA ALA A 182 -27.44 -4.04 16.39
C ALA A 182 -26.46 -4.16 17.55
N SER A 183 -25.63 -5.18 17.50
CA SER A 183 -24.51 -5.38 18.40
C SER A 183 -23.24 -5.66 17.62
N LEU A 184 -22.12 -5.16 18.12
CA LEU A 184 -20.79 -5.51 17.68
C LEU A 184 -20.33 -6.73 18.47
N SER A 185 -19.96 -7.77 17.74
CA SER A 185 -19.26 -8.91 18.30
C SER A 185 -17.84 -8.51 18.75
N GLY A 186 -17.25 -9.28 19.65
CA GLY A 186 -15.85 -9.10 20.02
C GLY A 186 -14.91 -9.20 18.81
N THR A 187 -15.29 -10.00 17.80
CA THR A 187 -14.55 -10.10 16.53
C THR A 187 -14.60 -8.81 15.72
N ASP A 188 -15.71 -8.08 15.70
CA ASP A 188 -15.82 -6.82 14.94
C ASP A 188 -14.87 -5.76 15.50
N ILE A 189 -14.85 -5.64 16.83
CA ILE A 189 -13.96 -4.72 17.54
C ILE A 189 -12.51 -5.16 17.37
N GLY A 190 -12.23 -6.45 17.53
CA GLY A 190 -10.90 -7.02 17.36
C GLY A 190 -10.33 -6.79 15.96
N LEU A 191 -11.15 -6.87 14.91
CA LEU A 191 -10.73 -6.60 13.53
C LEU A 191 -10.39 -5.14 13.29
N LEU A 192 -11.23 -4.22 13.76
CA LEU A 192 -10.92 -2.80 13.65
C LEU A 192 -9.62 -2.45 14.38
N LEU A 193 -9.48 -2.94 15.63
CA LEU A 193 -8.26 -2.77 16.41
C LEU A 193 -7.06 -3.42 15.74
N PHE A 194 -7.22 -4.59 15.12
CA PHE A 194 -6.17 -5.23 14.34
C PHE A 194 -5.68 -4.30 13.24
N PHE A 195 -6.56 -3.67 12.44
CA PHE A 195 -6.11 -2.74 11.40
C PHE A 195 -5.41 -1.50 11.95
N LEU A 196 -5.87 -0.96 13.08
CA LEU A 196 -5.22 0.19 13.73
C LEU A 196 -3.84 -0.18 14.27
N ILE A 197 -3.74 -1.33 14.96
CA ILE A 197 -2.52 -1.79 15.61
C ILE A 197 -1.53 -2.36 14.59
N PHE A 198 -1.99 -3.04 13.54
CA PHE A 198 -1.16 -3.70 12.53
C PHE A 198 -0.17 -2.71 11.91
N VAL A 199 -0.66 -1.54 11.49
CA VAL A 199 0.19 -0.51 10.89
C VAL A 199 1.23 -0.03 11.90
N ALA A 200 0.81 0.31 13.12
CA ALA A 200 1.71 0.74 14.18
C ALA A 200 2.76 -0.33 14.53
N ALA A 201 2.35 -1.60 14.62
CA ALA A 201 3.21 -2.72 14.94
C ALA A 201 4.26 -2.98 13.84
N VAL A 202 3.85 -3.03 12.57
CA VAL A 202 4.80 -3.24 11.46
C VAL A 202 5.72 -2.02 11.32
N GLY A 203 5.20 -0.81 11.48
CA GLY A 203 6.00 0.42 11.52
C GLY A 203 7.05 0.40 12.65
N MET A 204 6.64 -0.03 13.85
CA MET A 204 7.51 -0.17 15.00
C MET A 204 8.59 -1.23 14.79
N ILE A 205 8.23 -2.40 14.23
CA ILE A 205 9.19 -3.45 13.86
C ILE A 205 10.20 -2.92 12.84
N GLY A 206 9.73 -2.18 11.82
CA GLY A 206 10.59 -1.51 10.85
C GLY A 206 11.56 -0.53 11.51
N LEU A 207 11.09 0.30 12.43
CA LEU A 207 11.93 1.24 13.17
C LEU A 207 12.93 0.54 14.09
N LEU A 208 12.52 -0.53 14.78
CA LEU A 208 13.42 -1.34 15.60
C LEU A 208 14.51 -2.01 14.76
N ALA A 209 14.17 -2.48 13.55
CA ALA A 209 15.15 -3.02 12.60
C ALA A 209 16.14 -1.93 12.15
N VAL A 210 15.67 -0.72 11.87
CA VAL A 210 16.51 0.46 11.54
C VAL A 210 17.44 0.80 12.70
N VAL A 211 16.93 0.92 13.94
CA VAL A 211 17.73 1.20 15.14
C VAL A 211 18.77 0.10 15.37
N ARG A 212 18.38 -1.17 15.24
CA ARG A 212 19.29 -2.31 15.39
C ARG A 212 20.43 -2.25 14.38
N VAL A 213 20.14 -1.97 13.11
CA VAL A 213 21.18 -1.84 12.08
C VAL A 213 22.06 -0.62 12.33
N ALA A 214 21.51 0.52 12.76
CA ALA A 214 22.30 1.69 13.10
C ALA A 214 23.31 1.42 14.21
N ARG A 215 22.91 0.65 15.23
CA ARG A 215 23.73 0.31 16.41
C ARG A 215 24.66 -0.90 16.23
N ASP A 216 24.56 -1.63 15.13
CA ASP A 216 25.36 -2.85 14.93
C ASP A 216 26.80 -2.50 14.51
N GLU A 217 27.67 -2.25 15.48
CA GLU A 217 29.08 -1.90 15.26
C GLU A 217 29.89 -3.00 14.55
N ARG A 218 29.37 -4.24 14.52
CA ARG A 218 29.99 -5.34 13.76
C ARG A 218 29.88 -5.13 12.25
N LEU A 219 28.98 -4.26 11.81
CA LEU A 219 28.80 -3.91 10.40
C LEU A 219 29.61 -2.66 10.06
N PRO A 220 30.35 -2.67 8.94
CA PRO A 220 30.99 -1.47 8.40
C PRO A 220 29.97 -0.33 8.27
N ALA A 221 30.41 0.90 8.55
CA ALA A 221 29.53 2.08 8.53
C ALA A 221 28.80 2.24 7.18
N GLU A 222 29.46 1.90 6.08
CA GLU A 222 28.90 1.93 4.74
C GLU A 222 27.78 0.90 4.51
N THR A 223 27.99 -0.34 4.98
CA THR A 223 26.96 -1.39 4.96
C THR A 223 25.76 -1.00 5.81
N ARG A 224 25.99 -0.35 6.98
CA ARG A 224 24.90 0.19 7.80
C ARG A 224 24.11 1.25 7.06
N ARG A 225 24.77 2.24 6.43
CA ARG A 225 24.12 3.29 5.62
C ARG A 225 23.26 2.72 4.49
N GLN A 226 23.76 1.72 3.76
CA GLN A 226 22.99 1.06 2.70
C GLN A 226 21.73 0.39 3.24
N ARG A 227 21.87 -0.40 4.31
CA ARG A 227 20.72 -1.08 4.93
C ARG A 227 19.72 -0.08 5.51
N LEU A 228 20.18 1.00 6.12
CA LEU A 228 19.34 2.07 6.65
C LEU A 228 18.53 2.78 5.56
N LYS A 229 19.03 2.88 4.32
CA LYS A 229 18.25 3.45 3.21
C LYS A 229 17.18 2.49 2.67
N ALA A 230 17.49 1.20 2.60
CA ALA A 230 16.59 0.19 2.04
C ALA A 230 15.49 -0.24 3.02
N LEU A 231 15.81 -0.41 4.31
CA LEU A 231 14.90 -0.94 5.33
C LEU A 231 13.59 -0.14 5.48
N PRO A 232 13.61 1.21 5.57
CA PRO A 232 12.39 2.00 5.73
C PRO A 232 11.49 1.88 4.52
N MET A 233 12.06 1.95 3.31
CA MET A 233 11.32 1.82 2.06
C MET A 233 10.66 0.45 1.95
N ASN A 234 11.40 -0.62 2.25
CA ASN A 234 10.87 -1.98 2.23
C ASN A 234 9.79 -2.21 3.30
N ALA A 235 9.97 -1.67 4.50
CA ALA A 235 8.98 -1.76 5.56
C ALA A 235 7.68 -1.03 5.19
N ILE A 236 7.79 0.19 4.65
CA ILE A 236 6.66 0.97 4.16
C ILE A 236 5.95 0.23 3.02
N LEU A 237 6.70 -0.26 2.03
CA LEU A 237 6.14 -0.98 0.90
C LEU A 237 5.42 -2.26 1.36
N GLY A 238 6.02 -2.99 2.31
CA GLY A 238 5.40 -4.17 2.93
C GLY A 238 4.09 -3.83 3.66
N VAL A 239 4.06 -2.74 4.42
CA VAL A 239 2.83 -2.25 5.06
C VAL A 239 1.78 -1.94 4.00
N PHE A 240 2.09 -1.17 2.96
CA PHE A 240 1.11 -0.80 1.94
C PHE A 240 0.57 -2.01 1.17
N LEU A 241 1.46 -2.87 0.67
CA LEU A 241 1.08 -4.05 -0.11
C LEU A 241 0.21 -5.03 0.68
N LEU A 242 0.40 -5.10 2.00
CA LEU A 242 -0.36 -6.01 2.86
C LEU A 242 -1.64 -5.35 3.42
N TYR A 243 -1.52 -4.10 3.88
CA TYR A 243 -2.60 -3.36 4.52
C TYR A 243 -3.70 -2.98 3.53
N THR A 244 -3.36 -2.46 2.35
CA THR A 244 -4.35 -1.92 1.41
C THR A 244 -5.32 -2.99 0.92
N PRO A 245 -4.89 -4.19 0.48
CA PRO A 245 -5.82 -5.25 0.08
C PRO A 245 -6.67 -5.77 1.24
N LEU A 246 -6.08 -5.98 2.42
CA LEU A 246 -6.81 -6.43 3.61
C LEU A 246 -7.85 -5.40 4.05
N MET A 247 -7.51 -4.11 4.00
CA MET A 247 -8.42 -3.01 4.29
C MET A 247 -9.58 -2.99 3.29
N MET A 248 -9.28 -3.09 1.98
CA MET A 248 -10.31 -3.11 0.95
C MET A 248 -11.23 -4.33 1.07
N ALA A 249 -10.70 -5.48 1.48
CA ALA A 249 -11.49 -6.65 1.84
C ALA A 249 -12.40 -6.39 3.04
N TYR A 250 -11.85 -5.82 4.12
CA TYR A 250 -12.60 -5.46 5.32
C TYR A 250 -13.73 -4.46 5.02
N LEU A 251 -13.45 -3.42 4.23
CA LEU A 251 -14.43 -2.41 3.81
C LEU A 251 -15.60 -2.97 2.99
N ARG A 252 -15.46 -4.18 2.42
CA ARG A 252 -16.53 -4.90 1.69
C ARG A 252 -17.39 -5.81 2.58
N THR A 253 -17.02 -5.99 3.84
CA THR A 253 -17.81 -6.74 4.82
C THR A 253 -18.88 -5.84 5.47
N GLN A 254 -19.73 -6.43 6.32
CA GLN A 254 -20.75 -5.66 7.05
C GLN A 254 -20.23 -5.04 8.37
N HIS A 255 -19.10 -5.54 8.88
CA HIS A 255 -18.46 -5.05 10.10
C HIS A 255 -18.19 -3.52 10.10
N PRO A 256 -17.57 -2.92 9.06
CA PRO A 256 -17.33 -1.48 9.04
C PRO A 256 -18.63 -0.67 8.98
N LEU A 257 -19.71 -1.22 8.42
CA LEU A 257 -21.02 -0.57 8.44
C LEU A 257 -21.61 -0.57 9.85
N ALA A 258 -21.52 -1.70 10.57
CA ALA A 258 -21.95 -1.79 11.96
C ALA A 258 -21.16 -0.83 12.86
N VAL A 259 -19.84 -0.80 12.74
CA VAL A 259 -18.98 0.14 13.50
C VAL A 259 -19.34 1.59 13.14
N SER A 260 -19.52 1.89 11.86
CA SER A 260 -19.91 3.23 11.41
C SER A 260 -21.25 3.68 11.98
N ASP A 261 -22.22 2.78 12.05
CA ASP A 261 -23.53 3.02 12.65
C ASP A 261 -23.37 3.28 14.15
N LEU A 262 -22.90 2.29 14.90
CA LEU A 262 -22.86 2.37 16.36
C LEU A 262 -21.97 3.50 16.87
N TRP A 263 -20.86 3.81 16.21
CA TRP A 263 -19.88 4.78 16.74
C TRP A 263 -20.05 6.18 16.16
N PHE A 264 -20.52 6.30 14.92
CA PHE A 264 -20.55 7.57 14.20
C PHE A 264 -21.94 7.93 13.67
N SER A 265 -22.97 7.13 13.98
CA SER A 265 -24.33 7.32 13.47
C SER A 265 -24.41 7.36 11.94
N SER A 266 -23.52 6.64 11.26
CA SER A 266 -23.38 6.73 9.81
C SER A 266 -23.74 5.42 9.14
N SER A 267 -24.56 5.53 8.09
CA SER A 267 -24.88 4.46 7.15
C SER A 267 -23.75 4.15 6.16
N THR A 268 -22.64 4.89 6.21
CA THR A 268 -21.53 4.76 5.26
C THR A 268 -20.22 4.44 6.00
N PRO A 269 -19.46 3.43 5.56
CA PRO A 269 -18.18 3.09 6.20
C PRO A 269 -17.11 4.16 5.91
N ALA A 270 -17.47 5.21 5.19
CA ALA A 270 -16.63 6.33 4.84
C ALA A 270 -16.11 7.09 6.05
N THR A 271 -16.90 7.17 7.10
CA THR A 271 -16.55 7.77 8.39
C THR A 271 -15.37 7.08 9.07
N LEU A 272 -15.07 5.82 8.72
CA LEU A 272 -13.90 5.10 9.24
C LEU A 272 -12.60 5.44 8.50
N VAL A 273 -12.67 5.98 7.28
CA VAL A 273 -11.47 6.24 6.46
C VAL A 273 -10.50 7.22 7.13
N PRO A 274 -10.94 8.34 7.75
CA PRO A 274 -10.05 9.21 8.51
C PRO A 274 -9.30 8.51 9.65
N PHE A 275 -9.81 7.40 10.17
CA PHE A 275 -9.14 6.63 11.24
C PHE A 275 -8.21 5.56 10.69
N LEU A 276 -8.45 5.07 9.46
CA LEU A 276 -7.73 3.93 8.89
C LEU A 276 -6.66 4.36 7.88
N ALA A 277 -6.93 5.40 7.08
CA ALA A 277 -6.03 5.87 6.03
C ALA A 277 -4.77 6.63 6.50
N PRO A 278 -4.77 7.44 7.59
CA PRO A 278 -3.60 8.26 7.89
C PRO A 278 -2.45 7.44 8.49
N PHE A 279 -2.69 6.29 9.11
CA PHE A 279 -1.62 5.54 9.78
C PHE A 279 -0.49 5.11 8.83
N PRO A 280 -0.77 4.53 7.63
CA PRO A 280 0.28 4.26 6.65
C PRO A 280 0.97 5.53 6.13
N ALA A 281 0.23 6.63 5.98
CA ALA A 281 0.78 7.91 5.53
C ALA A 281 1.71 8.56 6.58
N ILE A 282 1.37 8.44 7.85
CA ILE A 282 2.22 8.89 8.98
C ILE A 282 3.53 8.10 8.98
N LEU A 283 3.49 6.78 8.76
CA LEU A 283 4.71 5.97 8.64
C LEU A 283 5.56 6.36 7.43
N LEU A 284 4.93 6.60 6.28
CA LEU A 284 5.60 7.10 5.06
C LEU A 284 6.42 8.36 5.34
N PHE A 285 5.91 9.27 6.18
CA PHE A 285 6.56 10.53 6.46
C PHE A 285 7.59 10.43 7.60
N LEU A 286 7.25 9.74 8.69
CA LEU A 286 8.10 9.69 9.89
C LEU A 286 9.29 8.75 9.73
N MET A 287 9.14 7.61 9.04
CA MET A 287 10.23 6.63 8.93
C MET A 287 11.47 7.19 8.21
N PRO A 288 11.38 7.85 7.05
CA PRO A 288 12.54 8.46 6.40
C PRO A 288 13.24 9.51 7.26
N ILE A 289 12.47 10.35 7.97
CA ILE A 289 13.01 11.38 8.86
C ILE A 289 13.74 10.74 10.04
N ALA A 290 13.11 9.76 10.70
CA ALA A 290 13.70 9.02 11.81
C ALA A 290 14.97 8.30 11.38
N THR A 291 14.96 7.67 10.21
CA THR A 291 16.10 6.95 9.66
C THR A 291 17.26 7.90 9.34
N ARG A 292 16.99 9.06 8.73
CA ARG A 292 18.00 10.08 8.47
C ARG A 292 18.62 10.61 9.76
N ARG A 293 17.81 10.88 10.80
CA ARG A 293 18.30 11.31 12.11
C ARG A 293 19.16 10.25 12.80
N LEU A 294 18.76 8.98 12.69
CA LEU A 294 19.54 7.85 13.22
C LEU A 294 20.84 7.65 12.46
N GLU A 295 20.83 7.78 11.13
CA GLU A 295 22.03 7.74 10.29
C GLU A 295 23.00 8.83 10.72
N THR A 296 22.57 10.10 10.78
CA THR A 296 23.45 11.22 11.16
C THR A 296 23.97 11.09 12.58
N ARG A 297 23.16 10.60 13.52
CA ARG A 297 23.54 10.46 14.94
C ARG A 297 24.57 9.34 15.16
N HIS A 298 24.42 8.20 14.49
CA HIS A 298 25.26 7.02 14.74
C HIS A 298 26.42 6.85 13.76
N LEU A 299 26.33 7.40 12.55
CA LEU A 299 27.31 7.21 11.48
C LEU A 299 27.96 8.54 11.05
N GLY A 300 27.54 9.66 11.64
CA GLY A 300 27.95 10.99 11.24
C GLY A 300 27.27 11.47 9.94
N PRO A 301 27.54 12.71 9.50
CA PRO A 301 27.12 13.16 8.17
C PRO A 301 27.62 12.19 7.10
N ALA A 302 26.86 12.01 6.02
CA ALA A 302 27.36 11.24 4.90
C ALA A 302 28.66 11.87 4.40
N PRO A 303 29.74 11.10 4.19
CA PRO A 303 30.90 11.62 3.49
C PRO A 303 30.35 12.18 2.19
N VAL A 304 30.58 13.47 1.97
CA VAL A 304 30.21 14.13 0.72
C VAL A 304 31.07 13.43 -0.31
N ALA A 305 30.48 12.50 -1.05
CA ALA A 305 31.17 11.84 -2.13
C ALA A 305 31.69 12.97 -3.03
N ALA A 306 32.99 12.91 -3.36
CA ALA A 306 33.55 13.86 -4.31
C ALA A 306 32.63 13.85 -5.53
N PRO A 307 32.11 15.03 -5.95
CA PRO A 307 31.18 15.09 -7.06
C PRO A 307 31.86 14.40 -8.24
N ILE A 308 31.22 13.34 -8.76
CA ILE A 308 31.69 12.66 -9.97
C ILE A 308 31.75 13.75 -11.04
N SER A 309 32.94 13.98 -11.61
CA SER A 309 33.06 14.94 -12.70
C SER A 309 32.29 14.35 -13.89
N MET A 310 31.11 14.91 -14.12
CA MET A 310 30.21 14.55 -15.21
C MET A 310 30.24 15.70 -16.21
N SER A 311 30.05 15.38 -17.49
CA SER A 311 29.85 16.44 -18.47
C SER A 311 28.60 17.26 -18.09
N PRO A 312 28.55 18.55 -18.46
CA PRO A 312 27.36 19.38 -18.23
C PRO A 312 26.09 18.74 -18.82
N GLU A 313 26.22 18.07 -19.96
CA GLU A 313 25.14 17.35 -20.65
C GLU A 313 24.64 16.14 -19.86
N GLU A 314 25.53 15.29 -19.37
CA GLU A 314 25.15 14.13 -18.55
C GLU A 314 24.46 14.58 -17.26
N THR A 315 25.01 15.62 -16.61
CA THR A 315 24.43 16.23 -15.41
C THR A 315 23.01 16.73 -15.67
N ALA A 316 22.80 17.43 -16.80
CA ALA A 316 21.48 17.91 -17.20
C ALA A 316 20.49 16.76 -17.44
N ILE A 317 20.93 15.65 -18.05
CA ILE A 317 20.08 14.48 -18.31
C ILE A 317 19.72 13.75 -17.01
N ARG A 318 20.67 13.56 -16.09
CA ARG A 318 20.40 12.95 -14.77
C ARG A 318 19.48 13.81 -13.91
N GLN A 319 19.69 15.13 -13.90
CA GLN A 319 18.76 16.06 -13.23
C GLN A 319 17.37 16.01 -13.85
N ARG A 320 17.28 15.94 -15.18
CA ARG A 320 16.01 15.77 -15.89
C ARG A 320 15.35 14.45 -15.46
N MET A 321 16.07 13.33 -15.49
CA MET A 321 15.56 12.04 -15.02
C MET A 321 15.03 12.12 -13.58
N ALA A 322 15.77 12.76 -12.66
CA ALA A 322 15.34 12.93 -11.27
C ALA A 322 14.03 13.73 -11.17
N ARG A 323 13.93 14.88 -11.86
CA ARG A 323 12.70 15.69 -11.91
C ARG A 323 11.52 14.89 -12.50
N TRP A 324 11.75 14.16 -13.59
CA TRP A 324 10.73 13.34 -14.23
C TRP A 324 10.33 12.12 -13.40
N SER A 325 11.25 11.55 -12.60
CA SER A 325 10.93 10.44 -11.69
C SER A 325 10.09 10.88 -10.49
N ALA A 326 10.18 12.16 -10.10
CA ALA A 326 9.36 12.74 -9.04
C ALA A 326 7.91 12.97 -9.51
N LEU A 327 7.68 13.25 -10.80
CA LEU A 327 6.35 13.54 -11.35
C LEU A 327 5.32 12.42 -11.07
N PRO A 328 5.59 11.12 -11.34
CA PRO A 328 4.66 10.04 -10.99
C PRO A 328 4.32 9.96 -9.50
N HIS A 329 5.28 10.29 -8.63
CA HIS A 329 5.07 10.26 -7.18
C HIS A 329 4.19 11.42 -6.74
N LEU A 330 4.43 12.61 -7.30
CA LEU A 330 3.65 13.80 -7.02
C LEU A 330 2.22 13.67 -7.58
N ALA A 331 2.09 13.15 -8.79
CA ALA A 331 0.80 12.81 -9.40
C ALA A 331 0.05 11.72 -8.61
N ALA A 332 0.75 10.74 -8.04
CA ALA A 332 0.14 9.75 -7.15
C ALA A 332 -0.39 10.37 -5.85
N VAL A 333 0.40 11.23 -5.20
CA VAL A 333 -0.02 11.93 -3.98
C VAL A 333 -1.24 12.81 -4.27
N VAL A 334 -1.19 13.60 -5.36
CA VAL A 334 -2.32 14.43 -5.79
C VAL A 334 -3.52 13.55 -6.16
N GLY A 335 -3.33 12.46 -6.90
CA GLY A 335 -4.41 11.55 -7.30
C GLY A 335 -5.08 10.87 -6.09
N VAL A 336 -4.30 10.47 -5.08
CA VAL A 336 -4.84 9.94 -3.81
C VAL A 336 -5.58 11.04 -3.05
N ALA A 337 -5.04 12.26 -2.96
CA ALA A 337 -5.68 13.37 -2.28
C ALA A 337 -7.00 13.78 -2.98
N VAL A 338 -6.98 13.95 -4.30
CA VAL A 338 -8.16 14.22 -5.12
C VAL A 338 -9.17 13.09 -4.96
N GLY A 339 -8.73 11.84 -5.04
CA GLY A 339 -9.57 10.66 -4.78
C GLY A 339 -10.25 10.71 -3.41
N LEU A 340 -9.50 10.98 -2.34
CA LEU A 340 -9.99 10.95 -0.97
C LEU A 340 -10.86 12.16 -0.60
N PHE A 341 -10.51 13.36 -1.08
CA PHE A 341 -11.08 14.62 -0.58
C PHE A 341 -11.99 15.33 -1.60
N LEU A 342 -11.76 15.16 -2.90
CA LEU A 342 -12.43 15.96 -3.93
C LEU A 342 -13.36 15.14 -4.82
N LEU A 343 -13.04 13.87 -5.07
CA LEU A 343 -13.86 12.97 -5.87
C LEU A 343 -14.96 12.36 -4.99
N PRO A 344 -16.24 12.53 -5.35
CA PRO A 344 -17.30 11.73 -4.76
C PRO A 344 -16.96 10.26 -4.99
N ARG A 345 -17.09 9.42 -3.96
CA ARG A 345 -16.78 7.96 -4.06
C ARG A 345 -17.57 7.22 -5.14
N LYS A 346 -18.64 7.84 -5.64
CA LYS A 346 -19.52 7.35 -6.70
C LYS A 346 -19.15 7.85 -8.08
N SER A 347 -18.17 8.76 -8.18
CA SER A 347 -17.61 9.12 -9.47
C SER A 347 -17.12 7.83 -10.14
N PRO A 348 -17.49 7.55 -11.39
CA PRO A 348 -16.97 6.40 -12.12
C PRO A 348 -15.44 6.46 -12.22
N LEU A 349 -14.85 7.63 -12.01
CA LEU A 349 -13.42 7.83 -11.93
C LEU A 349 -12.82 7.31 -10.62
N TYR A 350 -13.50 7.34 -9.47
CA TYR A 350 -12.93 6.91 -8.19
C TYR A 350 -12.33 5.49 -8.19
N PRO A 351 -13.01 4.44 -8.67
CA PRO A 351 -12.44 3.09 -8.74
C PRO A 351 -11.30 2.96 -9.74
N VAL A 352 -11.10 3.93 -10.64
CA VAL A 352 -9.97 3.96 -11.58
C VAL A 352 -8.82 4.79 -11.01
N LEU A 353 -9.10 6.02 -10.58
CA LEU A 353 -8.13 7.02 -10.16
C LEU A 353 -7.41 6.61 -8.88
N HIS A 354 -8.11 5.99 -7.93
CA HIS A 354 -7.51 5.55 -6.67
C HIS A 354 -6.47 4.43 -6.85
N PRO A 355 -6.76 3.27 -7.49
CA PRO A 355 -5.74 2.26 -7.75
C PRO A 355 -4.69 2.74 -8.75
N LEU A 356 -5.06 3.55 -9.75
CA LEU A 356 -4.10 4.11 -10.69
C LEU A 356 -3.08 4.99 -9.96
N ALA A 357 -3.52 5.85 -9.04
CA ALA A 357 -2.64 6.66 -8.20
C ALA A 357 -1.73 5.81 -7.29
N GLN A 358 -2.17 4.63 -6.83
CA GLN A 358 -1.32 3.73 -6.05
C GLN A 358 -0.24 3.02 -6.88
N ILE A 359 -0.54 2.70 -8.14
CA ILE A 359 0.37 1.97 -9.04
C ILE A 359 1.33 2.94 -9.77
N LEU A 360 0.91 4.18 -9.96
CA LEU A 360 1.62 5.21 -10.72
C LEU A 360 3.08 5.44 -10.29
N PRO A 361 3.46 5.43 -8.99
CA PRO A 361 4.87 5.59 -8.60
C PRO A 361 5.77 4.50 -9.17
N VAL A 362 5.29 3.24 -9.15
CA VAL A 362 6.07 2.07 -9.60
C VAL A 362 6.15 2.02 -11.11
N VAL A 363 5.00 2.10 -11.79
CA VAL A 363 4.94 2.06 -13.26
C VAL A 363 5.60 3.30 -13.86
N GLY A 364 5.34 4.48 -13.30
CA GLY A 364 5.96 5.73 -13.71
C GLY A 364 7.48 5.69 -13.54
N ALA A 365 8.00 5.21 -12.41
CA ALA A 365 9.45 5.06 -12.23
C ALA A 365 10.07 4.11 -13.27
N ALA A 366 9.42 2.97 -13.56
CA ALA A 366 9.88 2.03 -14.57
C ALA A 366 9.86 2.61 -16.00
N VAL A 367 8.82 3.38 -16.35
CA VAL A 367 8.71 4.06 -17.64
C VAL A 367 9.78 5.14 -17.78
N ILE A 368 9.97 5.98 -16.76
CA ILE A 368 11.04 7.00 -16.75
C ILE A 368 12.41 6.32 -16.86
N ALA A 369 12.68 5.27 -16.08
CA ALA A 369 13.93 4.52 -16.19
C ALA A 369 14.17 3.98 -17.61
N ARG A 370 13.12 3.49 -18.29
CA ARG A 370 13.20 3.01 -19.67
C ARG A 370 13.43 4.13 -20.69
N LEU A 371 12.76 5.27 -20.52
CA LEU A 371 12.89 6.45 -21.40
C LEU A 371 14.30 7.03 -21.32
N PHE A 372 14.87 7.12 -20.12
CA PHE A 372 16.21 7.65 -19.90
C PHE A 372 17.32 6.62 -20.12
N ARG A 373 17.00 5.34 -20.36
CA ARG A 373 18.00 4.30 -20.63
C ARG A 373 18.86 4.60 -21.85
N ARG A 374 18.27 5.03 -22.97
CA ARG A 374 19.01 5.35 -24.20
C ARG A 374 19.88 6.61 -24.06
N PRO A 375 19.35 7.76 -23.55
CA PRO A 375 20.17 8.93 -23.28
C PRO A 375 21.33 8.65 -22.33
N LEU A 376 21.10 7.89 -21.25
CA LEU A 376 22.18 7.53 -20.32
C LEU A 376 23.21 6.59 -20.96
N ALA A 377 22.76 5.67 -21.83
CA ALA A 377 23.65 4.77 -22.54
C ALA A 377 24.61 5.50 -23.50
N ALA A 378 24.26 6.70 -23.97
CA ALA A 378 25.15 7.50 -24.82
C ALA A 378 26.40 7.99 -24.09
N PHE A 379 26.37 8.06 -22.76
CA PHE A 379 27.52 8.42 -21.91
C PHE A 379 28.25 7.19 -21.36
N THR A 380 27.85 5.98 -21.79
CA THR A 380 28.53 4.72 -21.46
C THR A 380 29.05 4.11 -22.75
N CYS A 381 30.33 4.28 -23.04
CA CYS A 381 30.98 3.54 -24.10
C CYS A 381 31.40 2.18 -23.54
N ILE A 382 31.00 1.08 -24.19
CA ILE A 382 31.42 -0.27 -23.79
C ILE A 382 32.14 -0.88 -24.99
N THR A 383 33.45 -1.07 -24.87
CA THR A 383 34.28 -1.62 -25.94
C THR A 383 34.74 -3.04 -25.59
N PRO A 384 34.70 -3.99 -26.54
CA PRO A 384 35.35 -5.28 -26.35
C PRO A 384 36.87 -5.08 -26.26
N ASP A 385 37.52 -5.85 -25.39
CA ASP A 385 38.98 -5.88 -25.28
C ASP A 385 39.47 -7.31 -25.57
N ASP A 386 40.09 -7.49 -26.72
CA ASP A 386 40.52 -8.80 -27.22
C ASP A 386 41.66 -9.40 -26.39
N ASP A 387 42.58 -8.57 -25.85
CA ASP A 387 43.68 -9.05 -25.01
C ASP A 387 43.16 -9.52 -23.66
N LEU A 388 42.32 -8.72 -23.00
CA LEU A 388 41.67 -9.14 -21.75
C LEU A 388 40.76 -10.34 -21.96
N THR A 389 40.06 -10.41 -23.09
CA THR A 389 39.23 -11.56 -23.47
C THR A 389 40.08 -12.81 -23.63
N TRP A 390 41.21 -12.73 -24.32
CA TRP A 390 42.14 -13.84 -24.49
C TRP A 390 42.68 -14.31 -23.13
N ARG A 391 43.11 -13.39 -22.26
CA ARG A 391 43.58 -13.72 -20.90
C ARG A 391 42.51 -14.37 -20.05
N ALA A 392 41.29 -13.82 -20.04
CA ALA A 392 40.18 -14.42 -19.32
C ALA A 392 39.87 -15.83 -19.83
N ARG A 393 39.96 -16.08 -21.14
CA ARG A 393 39.79 -17.42 -21.73
C ARG A 393 40.90 -18.38 -21.30
N GLN A 394 42.16 -17.95 -21.24
CA GLN A 394 43.27 -18.78 -20.74
C GLN A 394 43.03 -19.18 -19.27
N LEU A 395 42.69 -18.21 -18.42
CA LEU A 395 42.32 -18.48 -17.03
C LEU A 395 41.10 -19.41 -16.94
N GLY A 396 40.11 -19.20 -17.81
CA GLY A 396 38.93 -20.05 -17.95
C GLY A 396 39.28 -21.49 -18.27
N MET A 397 40.20 -21.75 -19.20
CA MET A 397 40.64 -23.11 -19.54
C MET A 397 41.27 -23.82 -18.35
N GLN A 398 42.09 -23.11 -17.58
CA GLN A 398 42.75 -23.68 -16.38
C GLN A 398 41.75 -23.97 -15.26
N MET A 399 40.70 -23.16 -15.15
CA MET A 399 39.70 -23.33 -14.11
C MET A 399 38.59 -24.31 -14.52
N GLY A 400 38.31 -24.47 -15.82
CA GLY A 400 37.14 -25.18 -16.34
C GLY A 400 35.92 -24.28 -16.59
N ALA A 401 36.12 -22.97 -16.80
CA ALA A 401 35.10 -21.98 -17.16
C ALA A 401 35.27 -21.53 -18.62
N ARG A 402 34.20 -21.04 -19.24
CA ARG A 402 34.21 -20.54 -20.62
C ARG A 402 33.76 -19.07 -20.68
N PRO A 403 34.63 -18.11 -20.29
CA PRO A 403 34.32 -16.70 -20.47
C PRO A 403 34.24 -16.39 -21.98
N GLN A 404 33.20 -15.67 -22.37
CA GLN A 404 32.95 -15.34 -23.77
C GLN A 404 33.72 -14.09 -24.18
N GLU A 405 33.64 -13.03 -23.38
CA GLU A 405 34.07 -11.68 -23.77
C GLU A 405 34.38 -10.86 -22.51
N VAL A 406 35.46 -10.08 -22.56
CA VAL A 406 35.75 -9.03 -21.59
C VAL A 406 35.55 -7.69 -22.27
N ARG A 407 34.77 -6.83 -21.63
CA ARG A 407 34.42 -5.50 -22.11
C ARG A 407 34.94 -4.44 -21.15
N VAL A 408 35.35 -3.31 -21.69
CA VAL A 408 35.80 -2.15 -20.94
C VAL A 408 34.69 -1.11 -20.97
N GLU A 409 34.21 -0.72 -19.79
CA GLU A 409 33.29 0.40 -19.62
C GLU A 409 34.09 1.70 -19.52
N ASP A 410 33.81 2.62 -20.43
CA ASP A 410 34.29 4.00 -20.43
C ASP A 410 33.08 4.93 -20.28
N SER A 411 32.78 5.24 -19.02
CA SER A 411 31.69 6.10 -18.57
C SER A 411 32.20 7.05 -17.50
N SER A 412 31.51 8.17 -17.26
CA SER A 412 31.86 9.08 -16.16
C SER A 412 31.99 8.35 -14.82
N LYS A 413 31.13 7.35 -14.59
CA LYS A 413 31.20 6.48 -13.41
C LYS A 413 32.42 5.56 -13.45
N ALA A 414 32.70 4.93 -14.59
CA ALA A 414 33.84 4.04 -14.78
C ALA A 414 35.20 4.75 -14.78
N ALA A 415 35.24 6.08 -15.00
CA ALA A 415 36.43 6.91 -14.87
C ALA A 415 36.80 7.22 -13.40
N HIS A 416 35.80 7.21 -12.50
CA HIS A 416 36.01 7.55 -11.09
C HIS A 416 36.08 6.32 -10.20
N TYR A 417 35.42 5.22 -10.58
CA TYR A 417 35.35 4.01 -9.77
C TYR A 417 35.99 2.82 -10.47
N ALA A 418 36.89 2.16 -9.76
CA ALA A 418 37.49 0.91 -10.18
C ALA A 418 36.50 -0.23 -9.90
N THR A 419 35.92 -0.82 -10.95
CA THR A 419 34.90 -1.87 -10.82
C THR A 419 35.13 -2.99 -11.83
N ILE A 420 34.78 -4.21 -11.42
CA ILE A 420 34.78 -5.38 -12.28
C ILE A 420 33.56 -6.22 -11.93
N THR A 421 32.74 -6.56 -12.93
CA THR A 421 31.48 -7.28 -12.74
C THR A 421 31.26 -8.35 -13.80
N ASN A 422 30.48 -9.36 -13.47
CA ASN A 422 30.07 -10.41 -14.39
C ASN A 422 28.62 -10.14 -14.81
N GLU A 423 28.39 -9.86 -16.10
CA GLU A 423 27.06 -9.53 -16.64
C GLU A 423 26.20 -10.76 -16.95
N GLY A 424 26.70 -11.96 -16.66
CA GLY A 424 26.07 -13.22 -17.06
C GLY A 424 26.43 -13.61 -18.50
N GLY A 425 26.08 -14.85 -18.87
CA GLY A 425 26.43 -15.39 -20.20
C GLY A 425 27.93 -15.54 -20.46
N GLY A 426 28.77 -15.44 -19.43
CA GLY A 426 30.23 -15.47 -19.55
C GLY A 426 30.88 -14.13 -19.94
N ARG A 427 30.16 -13.01 -19.84
CA ARG A 427 30.71 -11.67 -20.13
C ARG A 427 31.21 -10.98 -18.85
N ILE A 428 32.39 -10.37 -18.92
CA ILE A 428 32.99 -9.62 -17.82
C ILE A 428 33.08 -8.16 -18.24
N LEU A 429 32.59 -7.24 -17.40
CA LEU A 429 32.71 -5.81 -17.59
C LEU A 429 33.75 -5.23 -16.62
N VAL A 430 34.72 -4.50 -17.16
CA VAL A 430 35.84 -3.89 -16.44
C VAL A 430 35.76 -2.38 -16.61
N SER A 431 35.86 -1.58 -15.54
CA SER A 431 35.88 -0.12 -15.71
C SER A 431 37.25 0.38 -16.19
N ARG A 432 37.26 1.48 -16.95
CA ARG A 432 38.48 2.15 -17.40
C ARG A 432 39.42 2.47 -16.25
N LYS A 433 38.89 2.99 -15.13
CA LYS A 433 39.69 3.30 -13.93
C LYS A 433 40.38 2.09 -13.33
N LEU A 434 39.78 0.91 -13.42
CA LEU A 434 40.40 -0.33 -12.95
C LEU A 434 41.68 -0.63 -13.74
N LEU A 435 41.65 -0.47 -15.07
CA LEU A 435 42.80 -0.71 -15.93
C LEU A 435 43.95 0.26 -15.66
N GLU A 436 43.62 1.50 -15.28
CA GLU A 436 44.61 2.53 -14.95
C GLU A 436 45.20 2.36 -13.53
N ALA A 437 44.39 1.88 -12.59
CA ALA A 437 44.79 1.75 -11.19
C ALA A 437 45.52 0.44 -10.87
N MET A 438 45.31 -0.60 -11.67
CA MET A 438 45.79 -1.95 -11.42
C MET A 438 47.00 -2.30 -12.29
N SER A 439 47.99 -2.97 -11.71
CA SER A 439 49.05 -3.61 -12.46
C SER A 439 48.52 -4.81 -13.25
N ARG A 440 49.34 -5.33 -14.16
CA ARG A 440 48.99 -6.52 -14.96
C ARG A 440 48.63 -7.71 -14.08
N ASP A 441 49.44 -8.00 -13.07
CA ASP A 441 49.25 -9.14 -12.17
C ASP A 441 48.02 -8.95 -11.26
N GLU A 442 47.77 -7.72 -10.82
CA GLU A 442 46.58 -7.36 -10.04
C GLU A 442 45.30 -7.58 -10.88
N LEU A 443 45.31 -7.14 -12.14
CA LEU A 443 44.20 -7.34 -13.07
C LEU A 443 43.99 -8.81 -13.41
N GLU A 444 45.07 -9.58 -13.59
CA GLU A 444 45.01 -11.02 -13.85
C GLU A 444 44.36 -11.79 -12.69
N PHE A 445 44.70 -11.43 -11.44
CA PHE A 445 44.01 -11.96 -10.26
C PHE A 445 42.52 -11.63 -10.25
N LEU A 446 42.15 -10.38 -10.57
CA LEU A 446 40.75 -9.96 -10.58
C LEU A 446 39.93 -10.64 -11.70
N LEU A 447 40.52 -10.85 -12.88
CA LEU A 447 39.90 -11.63 -13.94
C LEU A 447 39.72 -13.08 -13.53
N ALA A 448 40.75 -13.71 -12.95
CA ALA A 448 40.68 -15.08 -12.46
C ALA A 448 39.59 -15.22 -11.37
N HIS A 449 39.43 -14.23 -10.50
CA HIS A 449 38.35 -14.19 -9.51
C HIS A 449 36.97 -14.18 -10.17
N GLN A 450 36.73 -13.34 -11.19
CA GLN A 450 35.43 -13.30 -11.89
C GLN A 450 35.14 -14.58 -12.66
N VAL A 451 36.16 -15.17 -13.29
CA VAL A 451 36.07 -16.46 -13.97
C VAL A 451 35.71 -17.58 -12.97
N ALA A 452 36.32 -17.59 -11.79
CA ALA A 452 35.97 -18.52 -10.72
C ALA A 452 34.51 -18.35 -10.28
N LEU A 453 34.03 -17.11 -10.16
CA LEU A 453 32.63 -16.83 -9.82
C LEU A 453 31.64 -17.43 -10.83
N MET A 454 32.01 -17.55 -12.12
CA MET A 454 31.15 -18.17 -13.15
C MET A 454 30.86 -19.65 -12.88
N GLN A 455 31.76 -20.36 -12.20
CA GLN A 455 31.60 -21.80 -11.95
C GLN A 455 30.72 -22.11 -10.75
N VAL A 456 30.68 -21.19 -9.79
CA VAL A 456 29.88 -21.37 -8.59
C VAL A 456 28.41 -21.18 -8.95
N LYS A 457 27.74 -22.28 -9.33
CA LYS A 457 26.30 -22.33 -9.54
C LYS A 457 25.60 -22.04 -8.21
N VAL A 458 25.03 -20.85 -8.08
CA VAL A 458 24.10 -20.57 -6.98
C VAL A 458 22.75 -21.18 -7.37
N PRO A 459 22.14 -22.04 -6.55
CA PRO A 459 20.77 -22.45 -6.76
C PRO A 459 19.87 -21.21 -6.59
N LEU A 460 19.58 -20.53 -7.69
CA LEU A 460 18.76 -19.30 -7.73
C LEU A 460 17.27 -19.59 -7.47
N THR A 461 16.85 -20.85 -7.57
CA THR A 461 15.46 -21.28 -7.65
C THR A 461 14.61 -20.96 -6.42
N PRO A 462 15.05 -21.17 -5.16
CA PRO A 462 14.24 -20.79 -4.00
C PRO A 462 14.28 -19.29 -3.67
N LEU A 463 15.24 -18.53 -4.22
CA LEU A 463 15.38 -17.09 -3.96
C LEU A 463 14.45 -16.22 -4.83
N MET A 464 14.16 -16.65 -6.06
CA MET A 464 13.34 -15.87 -7.00
C MET A 464 11.84 -16.04 -6.80
N LEU A 465 11.38 -17.19 -6.30
CA LEU A 465 9.95 -17.44 -6.02
C LEU A 465 9.46 -16.76 -4.73
N LEU A 466 10.36 -16.54 -3.77
CA LEU A 466 10.01 -16.04 -2.44
C LEU A 466 9.58 -14.56 -2.37
N PRO A 467 10.11 -13.62 -3.20
CA PRO A 467 9.55 -12.27 -3.30
C PRO A 467 8.30 -12.20 -4.19
N VAL A 468 8.05 -13.21 -5.05
CA VAL A 468 6.84 -13.28 -5.88
C VAL A 468 5.63 -13.77 -5.07
N LEU A 469 5.83 -14.70 -4.13
CA LEU A 469 4.77 -15.19 -3.23
C LEU A 469 4.00 -14.07 -2.49
N PRO A 470 4.63 -13.10 -1.80
CA PRO A 470 3.94 -11.98 -1.17
C PRO A 470 3.28 -11.01 -2.14
N ALA A 471 3.67 -10.99 -3.42
CA ALA A 471 2.98 -10.19 -4.43
C ALA A 471 1.76 -10.91 -4.99
N VAL A 472 1.85 -12.23 -5.18
CA VAL A 472 0.77 -13.06 -5.75
C VAL A 472 -0.29 -13.40 -4.70
N LEU A 473 0.08 -13.65 -3.44
CA LEU A 473 -0.89 -14.01 -2.40
C LEU A 473 -1.98 -12.94 -2.21
N PRO A 474 -1.65 -11.64 -2.08
CA PRO A 474 -2.66 -10.58 -1.94
C PRO A 474 -3.51 -10.41 -3.20
N ILE A 475 -2.96 -10.67 -4.39
CA ILE A 475 -3.69 -10.60 -5.67
C ILE A 475 -4.67 -11.77 -5.80
N ALA A 476 -4.20 -13.00 -5.55
CA ALA A 476 -5.05 -14.19 -5.50
C ALA A 476 -6.14 -14.06 -4.42
N PHE A 477 -5.78 -13.49 -3.27
CA PHE A 477 -6.69 -13.17 -2.18
C PHE A 477 -7.74 -12.12 -2.58
N ALA A 478 -7.33 -11.02 -3.22
CA ALA A 478 -8.24 -10.01 -3.73
C ALA A 478 -9.18 -10.56 -4.81
N ALA A 479 -8.66 -11.41 -5.71
CA ALA A 479 -9.44 -12.11 -6.74
C ALA A 479 -10.46 -13.11 -6.13
N TRP A 480 -10.06 -13.84 -5.09
CA TRP A 480 -10.96 -14.76 -4.40
C TRP A 480 -12.08 -14.04 -3.60
N ILE A 481 -11.79 -12.86 -3.05
CA ILE A 481 -12.81 -12.01 -2.41
C ILE A 481 -13.71 -11.34 -3.46
N LEU A 482 -13.17 -10.97 -4.63
CA LEU A 482 -13.93 -10.43 -5.75
C LEU A 482 -14.95 -11.44 -6.32
N THR A 483 -14.65 -12.74 -6.26
CA THR A 483 -15.53 -13.82 -6.74
C THR A 483 -16.65 -14.22 -5.76
N GLY A 484 -16.84 -13.47 -4.67
CA GLY A 484 -18.07 -13.57 -3.85
C GLY A 484 -18.08 -14.67 -2.78
N HIS A 485 -16.95 -15.30 -2.50
CA HIS A 485 -16.85 -16.28 -1.41
C HIS A 485 -17.04 -15.59 -0.04
N ARG A 486 -17.80 -16.24 0.87
CA ARG A 486 -18.20 -15.65 2.17
C ARG A 486 -16.97 -15.32 3.02
N ALA A 487 -16.86 -14.06 3.43
CA ALA A 487 -15.78 -13.54 4.27
C ALA A 487 -15.61 -14.29 5.61
N THR A 488 -16.65 -14.99 6.09
CA THR A 488 -16.61 -15.78 7.34
C THR A 488 -15.60 -16.92 7.29
N THR A 489 -15.56 -17.70 6.20
CA THR A 489 -14.56 -18.77 5.97
C THR A 489 -13.13 -18.25 5.94
N LEU A 490 -12.97 -17.00 5.49
CA LEU A 490 -11.72 -16.27 5.40
C LEU A 490 -11.17 -15.86 6.76
N PHE A 491 -12.06 -15.42 7.65
CA PHE A 491 -11.68 -15.00 8.99
C PHE A 491 -11.27 -16.16 9.89
N SER A 492 -11.82 -17.36 9.70
CA SER A 492 -11.34 -18.57 10.36
C SER A 492 -9.90 -18.94 9.96
N LEU A 493 -9.45 -18.51 8.77
CA LEU A 493 -8.12 -18.77 8.24
C LEU A 493 -7.10 -17.65 8.56
N MET A 494 -7.55 -16.47 9.02
CA MET A 494 -6.68 -15.34 9.37
C MET A 494 -5.52 -15.67 10.32
N PRO A 495 -5.69 -16.44 11.42
CA PRO A 495 -4.57 -16.79 12.29
C PRO A 495 -3.48 -17.62 11.58
N TYR A 496 -3.79 -18.29 10.47
CA TYR A 496 -2.84 -19.02 9.64
C TYR A 496 -2.26 -18.15 8.50
N LEU A 497 -3.05 -17.20 7.98
CA LEU A 497 -2.62 -16.28 6.93
C LEU A 497 -1.65 -15.20 7.43
N ILE A 498 -1.80 -14.72 8.67
CA ILE A 498 -0.89 -13.73 9.26
C ILE A 498 0.57 -14.23 9.30
N PRO A 499 0.89 -15.41 9.85
CA PRO A 499 2.26 -15.94 9.80
C PRO A 499 2.70 -16.24 8.36
N LEU A 500 1.81 -16.67 7.47
CA LEU A 500 2.11 -16.90 6.05
C LEU A 500 2.47 -15.60 5.29
N MET A 501 1.83 -14.47 5.64
CA MET A 501 2.11 -13.15 5.05
C MET A 501 3.34 -12.47 5.69
N LEU A 502 3.65 -12.78 6.95
CA LEU A 502 4.91 -12.39 7.59
C LEU A 502 6.10 -13.26 7.14
N LEU A 503 5.85 -14.48 6.66
CA LEU A 503 6.87 -15.41 6.18
C LEU A 503 7.80 -14.80 5.14
N PRO A 504 7.35 -14.08 4.09
CA PRO A 504 8.26 -13.42 3.14
C PRO A 504 9.05 -12.26 3.73
N LEU A 505 8.52 -11.51 4.71
CA LEU A 505 9.28 -10.49 5.44
C LEU A 505 10.38 -11.13 6.30
N LEU A 506 10.02 -12.18 7.04
CA LEU A 506 10.97 -12.97 7.82
C LEU A 506 12.00 -13.65 6.91
N ALA A 507 11.57 -14.15 5.75
CA ALA A 507 12.45 -14.80 4.81
C ALA A 507 13.37 -13.80 4.11
N THR A 508 12.93 -12.58 3.76
CA THR A 508 13.84 -11.53 3.26
C THR A 508 14.85 -11.10 4.32
N LEU A 509 14.47 -11.00 5.59
CA LEU A 509 15.39 -10.76 6.71
C LEU A 509 16.37 -11.93 6.90
N PHE A 510 15.91 -13.17 6.76
CA PHE A 510 16.74 -14.36 6.91
C PHE A 510 17.67 -14.59 5.71
N LEU A 511 17.16 -14.35 4.49
CA LEU A 511 17.89 -14.41 3.23
C LEU A 511 18.87 -13.27 3.07
N SER A 512 18.62 -12.07 3.59
CA SER A 512 19.63 -11.00 3.59
C SER A 512 20.81 -11.34 4.50
N ARG A 513 20.58 -12.06 5.61
CA ARG A 513 21.66 -12.61 6.47
C ARG A 513 22.37 -13.80 5.83
N ARG A 514 21.63 -14.76 5.27
CA ARG A 514 22.22 -15.94 4.61
C ARG A 514 22.86 -15.61 3.27
N GLY A 515 22.29 -14.67 2.52
CA GLY A 515 22.82 -14.17 1.24
C GLY A 515 24.19 -13.54 1.43
N ALA A 516 24.32 -12.63 2.41
CA ALA A 516 25.63 -12.02 2.72
C ALA A 516 26.69 -13.05 3.14
N THR A 517 26.31 -14.12 3.85
CA THR A 517 27.25 -15.19 4.24
C THR A 517 27.58 -16.15 3.10
N LEU A 518 26.64 -16.43 2.21
CA LEU A 518 26.85 -17.22 1.00
C LEU A 518 27.71 -16.47 -0.01
N GLU A 519 27.45 -15.18 -0.24
CA GLU A 519 28.28 -14.30 -1.06
C GLU A 519 29.69 -14.19 -0.50
N ALA A 520 29.84 -14.08 0.82
CA ALA A 520 31.15 -14.08 1.46
C ALA A 520 31.94 -15.36 1.22
N ARG A 521 31.30 -16.52 1.39
CA ARG A 521 31.91 -17.83 1.12
C ARG A 521 32.25 -17.99 -0.35
N ARG A 522 31.39 -17.52 -1.25
CA ARG A 522 31.60 -17.57 -2.70
C ARG A 522 32.78 -16.71 -3.12
N ALA A 523 32.88 -15.49 -2.61
CA ALA A 523 34.01 -14.60 -2.88
C ALA A 523 35.33 -15.19 -2.34
N LEU A 524 35.34 -15.78 -1.13
CA LEU A 524 36.52 -16.46 -0.58
C LEU A 524 36.92 -17.71 -1.40
N ALA A 525 35.95 -18.47 -1.88
CA ALA A 525 36.21 -19.62 -2.76
C ALA A 525 36.78 -19.17 -4.11
N ALA A 526 36.25 -18.08 -4.67
CA ALA A 526 36.76 -17.47 -5.89
C ALA A 526 38.19 -16.90 -5.71
N ASP A 527 38.49 -16.28 -4.58
CA ASP A 527 39.85 -15.80 -4.24
C ASP A 527 40.86 -16.95 -4.19
N ARG A 528 40.50 -18.07 -3.56
CA ARG A 528 41.33 -19.28 -3.49
C ARG A 528 41.59 -19.86 -4.88
N ALA A 529 40.54 -19.98 -5.69
CA ALA A 529 40.66 -20.52 -7.03
C ALA A 529 41.51 -19.59 -7.92
N ALA A 530 41.30 -18.28 -7.83
CA ALA A 530 42.10 -17.28 -8.54
C ALA A 530 43.58 -17.38 -8.16
N LEU A 531 43.89 -17.45 -6.86
CA LEU A 531 45.26 -17.61 -6.37
C LEU A 531 45.92 -18.92 -6.80
N ALA A 532 45.17 -20.03 -6.85
CA ALA A 532 45.72 -21.32 -7.29
C ALA A 532 46.23 -21.25 -8.73
N VAL A 533 45.60 -20.41 -9.56
CA VAL A 533 45.96 -20.16 -10.95
C VAL A 533 47.06 -19.10 -11.07
N THR A 534 46.89 -17.92 -10.46
CA THR A 534 47.83 -16.79 -10.66
C THR A 534 49.09 -16.88 -9.81
N ARG A 535 49.06 -17.60 -8.69
CA ARG A 535 50.19 -17.84 -7.77
C ARG A 535 50.88 -16.57 -7.25
N ASN A 536 50.20 -15.42 -7.27
CA ASN A 536 50.75 -14.15 -6.82
C ASN A 536 49.90 -13.55 -5.68
N VAL A 537 50.28 -13.87 -4.44
CA VAL A 537 49.57 -13.42 -3.23
C VAL A 537 49.71 -11.91 -3.03
N ALA A 538 50.88 -11.34 -3.35
CA ALA A 538 51.12 -9.91 -3.21
C ALA A 538 50.22 -9.09 -4.16
N ALA A 539 50.10 -9.52 -5.42
CA ALA A 539 49.19 -8.89 -6.38
C ALA A 539 47.73 -9.00 -5.93
N ALA A 540 47.31 -10.15 -5.39
CA ALA A 540 45.95 -10.32 -4.87
C ALA A 540 45.64 -9.36 -3.70
N GLN A 541 46.54 -9.25 -2.73
CA GLN A 541 46.38 -8.35 -1.59
C GLN A 541 46.35 -6.89 -2.03
N SER A 542 47.27 -6.50 -2.93
CA SER A 542 47.34 -5.14 -3.47
C SER A 542 46.08 -4.78 -4.27
N ALA A 543 45.60 -5.67 -5.13
CA ALA A 543 44.38 -5.47 -5.91
C ALA A 543 43.15 -5.25 -5.00
N LEU A 544 43.00 -6.06 -3.95
CA LEU A 544 41.89 -5.91 -3.00
C LEU A 544 41.96 -4.61 -2.19
N MET A 545 43.16 -4.21 -1.77
CA MET A 545 43.37 -2.95 -1.06
C MET A 545 43.04 -1.74 -1.95
N LYS A 546 43.49 -1.76 -3.22
CA LYS A 546 43.21 -0.71 -4.20
C LYS A 546 41.72 -0.65 -4.61
N LEU A 547 41.06 -1.79 -4.73
CA LEU A 547 39.61 -1.84 -4.97
C LEU A 547 38.83 -1.24 -3.79
N ALA A 548 39.26 -1.54 -2.57
CA ALA A 548 38.62 -1.00 -1.37
C ALA A 548 38.79 0.52 -1.25
N SER A 549 39.95 1.06 -1.63
CA SER A 549 40.18 2.50 -1.63
C SER A 549 39.46 3.24 -2.77
N SER A 550 39.08 2.52 -3.83
CA SER A 550 38.44 3.08 -5.04
C SER A 550 36.91 2.91 -5.08
N ALA A 551 36.30 2.34 -4.03
CA ALA A 551 34.86 2.06 -3.98
C ALA A 551 34.03 3.34 -3.80
N PRO A 552 32.85 3.47 -4.44
CA PRO A 552 31.97 4.62 -4.27
C PRO A 552 31.40 4.68 -2.86
N ALA A 553 31.62 5.81 -2.15
CA ALA A 553 31.08 6.08 -0.81
C ALA A 553 29.54 6.22 -0.75
N SER A 554 28.84 6.12 -1.89
CA SER A 554 27.40 6.41 -2.04
C SER A 554 26.55 5.13 -2.19
N PRO A 555 25.68 4.84 -1.20
CA PRO A 555 24.79 3.67 -1.20
C PRO A 555 23.86 3.47 -2.41
N GLY A 556 23.47 4.55 -3.09
CA GLY A 556 22.49 4.49 -4.20
C GLY A 556 23.08 3.91 -5.49
N GLU A 557 24.38 4.07 -5.67
CA GLU A 557 25.11 3.56 -6.84
C GLU A 557 25.66 2.15 -6.65
N VAL A 558 25.83 1.74 -5.38
CA VAL A 558 26.21 0.38 -4.98
C VAL A 558 25.05 -0.62 -5.11
N ALA A 559 23.79 -0.17 -5.05
CA ALA A 559 22.65 -1.06 -5.31
C ALA A 559 22.55 -1.51 -6.78
N GLY A 560 23.13 -0.75 -7.72
CA GLY A 560 23.21 -1.08 -9.13
C GLY A 560 24.52 -1.75 -9.56
N MET A 561 25.54 -1.76 -8.70
CA MET A 561 26.84 -2.41 -8.94
C MET A 561 26.98 -3.57 -7.97
N GLY A 562 26.93 -4.80 -8.49
CA GLY A 562 26.87 -6.04 -7.70
C GLY A 562 27.74 -6.03 -6.43
N ALA A 563 27.10 -6.43 -5.32
CA ALA A 563 27.61 -6.76 -4.00
C ALA A 563 28.95 -6.13 -3.58
N LEU A 564 28.90 -5.28 -2.54
CA LEU A 564 30.06 -5.00 -1.69
C LEU A 564 30.79 -6.31 -1.39
N PRO A 565 32.13 -6.35 -1.51
CA PRO A 565 32.87 -7.54 -1.15
C PRO A 565 32.57 -7.92 0.31
N PRO A 566 32.60 -9.21 0.68
CA PRO A 566 32.62 -9.58 2.09
C PRO A 566 33.74 -8.81 2.80
N SER A 567 33.65 -8.68 4.14
CA SER A 567 34.54 -7.82 4.91
C SER A 567 35.98 -7.97 4.41
N LEU A 568 36.53 -6.90 3.83
CA LEU A 568 37.85 -6.88 3.20
C LEU A 568 38.90 -7.54 4.10
N ALA A 569 38.81 -7.28 5.40
CA ALA A 569 39.62 -7.90 6.44
C ALA A 569 39.55 -9.43 6.44
N ALA A 570 38.39 -10.05 6.24
CA ALA A 570 38.25 -11.50 6.16
C ALA A 570 38.89 -12.07 4.88
N ARG A 571 38.79 -11.36 3.74
CA ARG A 571 39.46 -11.76 2.49
C ARG A 571 40.98 -11.66 2.65
N LEU A 572 41.49 -10.53 3.13
CA LEU A 572 42.92 -10.32 3.36
C LEU A 572 43.50 -11.30 4.37
N LYS A 573 42.79 -11.56 5.48
CA LYS A 573 43.17 -12.59 6.45
C LYS A 573 43.22 -13.98 5.82
N ALA A 574 42.20 -14.35 5.06
CA ALA A 574 42.18 -15.64 4.37
C ALA A 574 43.29 -15.78 3.32
N LEU A 575 43.69 -14.69 2.66
CA LEU A 575 44.85 -14.67 1.75
C LEU A 575 46.17 -14.84 2.50
N ALA A 576 46.32 -14.21 3.66
CA ALA A 576 47.53 -14.31 4.48
C ALA A 576 47.72 -15.72 5.11
N GLU A 577 46.62 -16.42 5.39
CA GLU A 577 46.62 -17.77 5.98
C GLU A 577 46.79 -18.89 4.93
N MET A 578 46.79 -18.58 3.62
CA MET A 578 46.98 -19.60 2.59
C MET A 578 48.44 -20.06 2.55
N PRO A 579 48.72 -21.37 2.77
CA PRO A 579 50.08 -21.86 2.76
C PRO A 579 50.68 -21.74 1.35
N PRO A 580 51.96 -21.33 1.22
CA PRO A 580 52.62 -21.15 -0.08
C PRO A 580 52.70 -22.45 -0.91
N SER A 581 52.43 -23.62 -0.30
CA SER A 581 52.48 -24.94 -0.93
C SER A 581 51.12 -25.51 -1.37
N ALA A 582 49.98 -24.85 -1.11
CA ALA A 582 48.67 -25.37 -1.54
C ALA A 582 48.38 -25.25 -3.06
N ALA A 583 49.34 -24.75 -3.85
CA ALA A 583 49.29 -24.69 -5.31
C ALA A 583 49.32 -26.07 -6.01
N GLY A 584 49.33 -27.19 -5.27
CA GLY A 584 49.47 -28.56 -5.79
C GLY A 584 48.25 -29.48 -5.70
N LEU A 585 47.12 -29.09 -5.09
CA LEU A 585 45.96 -29.99 -4.90
C LEU A 585 44.89 -29.83 -5.98
N GLY A 586 45.31 -29.98 -7.24
CA GLY A 586 44.44 -29.97 -8.43
C GLY A 586 44.33 -31.34 -9.10
N ARG A 587 44.23 -32.44 -8.35
CA ARG A 587 43.93 -33.77 -8.92
C ARG A 587 43.40 -34.76 -7.88
N ARG A 588 42.19 -34.53 -7.36
CA ARG A 588 41.35 -35.66 -6.91
C ARG A 588 40.49 -36.06 -8.10
N GLY A 589 40.87 -37.15 -8.74
CA GLY A 589 40.09 -37.75 -9.82
C GLY A 589 38.71 -38.15 -9.30
N ASN A 590 37.68 -37.74 -10.03
CA ASN A 590 36.38 -38.41 -9.98
C ASN A 590 36.57 -39.86 -10.43
N ARG A 591 36.33 -40.79 -9.52
CA ARG A 591 35.65 -42.05 -9.84
C ARG A 591 34.20 -41.90 -9.37
#